data_AF-A0A5S4T847-F1
#
_entry.id   AF-A0A5S4T847-F1
#
_cell.length_a   1.000
_cell.length_b   1.000
_cell.length_c   1.000
_cell.angle_alpha   90.00
_cell.angle_beta   90.00
_cell.angle_gamma   90.00
#
_symmetry.space_group_name_H-M   'P 1'
#
loop_
_entity.id
_entity.type
_entity.pdbx_description
1 polymer ?
#
loop_
_entity_poly.entity_id
_entity_poly.type
_entity_poly.pdbx_seq_one_letter_code
_entity_poly.pdbx_strand_id
1 'polypeptide(L)'
;KGQVTLVNLTNEEENISRLTEMKAKKEATESILHKIGSPIDISTLNRDFFEYYYANNQGLMDYPLEDNLSIYDYLSLNIYQTANKKFKGKLKQAFKTAGAKMNLINNDMIGILVPYGEAEKKLAYLEELGMSHFLSAEDYQTIKSLLKELQPFTVNVRENDPLFET
;
A
#
# COMPACT_ATOMS: atom_id res chain seq x y z
N LYS A 1 21.84 32.54 -10.28
CA LYS A 1 21.14 32.27 -9.01
C LYS A 1 19.83 31.60 -9.36
N GLY A 2 19.57 30.38 -8.87
CA GLY A 2 18.29 29.70 -9.07
C GLY A 2 17.25 30.17 -8.06
N GLN A 3 15.99 30.22 -8.47
CA GLN A 3 14.85 30.49 -7.60
C GLN A 3 14.05 29.19 -7.44
N VAL A 4 13.71 28.84 -6.21
CA VAL A 4 12.86 27.68 -5.89
C VAL A 4 11.60 28.21 -5.22
N THR A 5 10.45 27.75 -5.69
CA THR A 5 9.13 28.11 -5.14
C THR A 5 8.50 26.85 -4.58
N LEU A 6 8.13 26.88 -3.30
CA LEU A 6 7.32 25.84 -2.66
C LEU A 6 5.85 26.21 -2.80
N VAL A 7 5.03 25.25 -3.24
CA VAL A 7 3.59 25.41 -3.41
C VAL A 7 2.91 24.35 -2.55
N ASN A 8 1.95 24.78 -1.72
CA ASN A 8 1.10 23.86 -0.96
C ASN A 8 -0.18 23.61 -1.74
N LEU A 9 -0.34 22.41 -2.28
CA LEU A 9 -1.51 22.01 -3.06
C LEU A 9 -2.70 21.73 -2.15
N THR A 10 -3.89 21.93 -2.70
CA THR A 10 -5.16 21.63 -2.00
C THR A 10 -5.41 20.12 -1.96
N ASN A 11 -6.24 19.65 -1.02
CA ASN A 11 -6.60 18.23 -0.94
C ASN A 11 -7.38 17.72 -2.17
N GLU A 12 -7.97 18.61 -2.96
CA GLU A 12 -8.66 18.27 -4.22
C GLU A 12 -7.66 17.90 -5.31
N GLU A 13 -6.52 18.60 -5.35
CA GLU A 13 -5.44 18.37 -6.31
C GLU A 13 -4.48 17.27 -5.84
N GLU A 14 -4.19 17.21 -4.54
CA GLU A 14 -3.28 16.23 -3.94
C GLU A 14 -3.81 15.71 -2.60
N ASN A 15 -4.58 14.63 -2.65
CA ASN A 15 -5.11 13.99 -1.45
C ASN A 15 -4.11 13.00 -0.83
N ILE A 16 -3.35 13.46 0.16
CA ILE A 16 -2.41 12.63 0.94
C ILE A 16 -3.01 12.02 2.22
N SER A 17 -4.32 12.14 2.44
CA SER A 17 -4.96 11.73 3.71
C SER A 17 -4.69 10.26 4.09
N ARG A 18 -4.52 9.38 3.10
CA ARG A 18 -4.25 7.95 3.26
C ARG A 18 -2.76 7.58 3.19
N LEU A 19 -1.88 8.57 3.02
CA LEU A 19 -0.43 8.42 2.96
C LEU A 19 0.15 8.96 4.28
N THR A 20 -0.02 8.18 5.35
CA THR A 20 0.31 8.57 6.73
C THR A 20 1.73 9.13 6.87
N GLU A 21 2.72 8.48 6.27
CA GLU A 21 4.09 8.97 6.26
C GLU A 21 4.27 10.29 5.51
N MET A 22 3.64 10.44 4.34
CA MET A 22 3.77 11.67 3.57
C MET A 22 3.12 12.84 4.30
N LYS A 23 1.99 12.59 4.97
CA LYS A 23 1.34 13.55 5.85
C LYS A 23 2.27 13.96 7.01
N ALA A 24 2.87 13.00 7.72
CA ALA A 24 3.79 13.29 8.82
C ALA A 24 5.03 14.08 8.35
N LYS A 25 5.58 13.77 7.17
CA LYS A 25 6.71 14.52 6.58
C LYS A 25 6.29 15.93 6.17
N LYS A 26 5.09 16.11 5.61
CA LYS A 26 4.52 17.43 5.28
C LYS A 26 4.35 18.28 6.52
N GLU A 27 3.72 17.74 7.56
CA GLU A 27 3.51 18.43 8.85
C GLU A 27 4.83 18.84 9.51
N ALA A 28 5.85 17.96 9.48
CA ALA A 28 7.19 18.29 9.95
C ALA A 28 7.81 19.45 9.17
N THR A 29 7.71 19.41 7.84
CA THR A 29 8.23 20.46 6.96
C THR A 29 7.51 21.79 7.20
N GLU A 30 6.18 21.81 7.24
CA GLU A 30 5.39 23.02 7.51
C GLU A 30 5.75 23.62 8.87
N SER A 31 5.86 22.79 9.91
CA SER A 31 6.23 23.22 11.27
C SER A 31 7.59 23.91 11.34
N ILE A 32 8.55 23.48 10.51
CA ILE A 32 9.89 24.06 10.45
C ILE A 32 9.88 25.33 9.61
N LEU A 33 9.21 25.32 8.45
CA LEU A 33 9.11 26.48 7.57
C LEU A 33 8.35 27.65 8.23
N HIS A 34 7.39 27.37 9.13
CA HIS A 34 6.76 28.41 9.94
C HIS A 34 7.72 29.08 10.95
N LYS A 35 8.77 28.38 11.37
CA LYS A 35 9.77 28.89 12.33
C LYS A 35 10.96 29.55 11.63
N ILE A 36 11.33 29.05 10.44
CA ILE A 36 12.46 29.55 9.66
C ILE A 36 11.95 30.59 8.66
N GLY A 37 12.32 31.85 8.87
CA GLY A 37 12.06 32.93 7.91
C GLY A 37 12.86 32.75 6.61
N SER A 38 12.41 33.41 5.54
CA SER A 38 13.19 33.49 4.29
C SER A 38 14.38 34.44 4.46
N PRO A 39 15.57 34.13 3.92
CA PRO A 39 15.92 32.98 3.09
C PRO A 39 16.18 31.69 3.89
N ILE A 40 15.75 30.55 3.34
CA ILE A 40 15.92 29.24 3.96
C ILE A 40 17.34 28.73 3.71
N ASP A 41 18.07 28.40 4.76
CA ASP A 41 19.33 27.67 4.68
C ASP A 41 19.08 26.16 4.57
N ILE A 42 19.30 25.62 3.37
CA ILE A 42 19.08 24.20 3.06
C ILE A 42 20.01 23.29 3.88
N SER A 43 21.20 23.77 4.27
CA SER A 43 22.19 22.96 4.98
C SER A 43 21.75 22.61 6.40
N THR A 44 21.05 23.53 7.06
CA THR A 44 20.47 23.34 8.40
C THR A 44 19.08 22.72 8.34
N LEU A 45 18.30 23.02 7.29
CA LEU A 45 16.94 22.50 7.12
C LEU A 45 16.86 20.97 7.20
N ASN A 46 17.79 20.24 6.58
CA ASN A 46 17.77 18.77 6.62
C ASN A 46 17.93 18.23 8.04
N ARG A 47 18.84 18.80 8.83
CA ARG A 47 19.05 18.39 10.23
C ARG A 47 17.79 18.65 11.03
N ASP A 48 17.29 19.87 10.97
CA ASP A 48 16.14 20.31 11.75
C ASP A 48 14.88 19.51 11.36
N PHE A 49 14.75 19.14 10.08
CA PHE A 49 13.73 18.22 9.57
C PHE A 49 13.81 16.85 10.22
N PHE A 50 14.95 16.18 10.16
CA PHE A 50 15.06 14.84 10.72
C PHE A 50 14.91 14.85 12.24
N GLU A 51 15.48 15.82 12.94
CA GLU A 51 15.30 15.95 14.39
C GLU A 51 13.83 16.08 14.78
N TYR A 52 13.08 16.97 14.11
CA TYR A 52 11.65 17.13 14.37
C TYR A 52 10.84 15.90 13.95
N TYR A 53 11.10 15.35 12.77
CA TYR A 53 10.38 14.21 12.23
C TYR A 53 10.56 12.97 13.11
N TYR A 54 11.80 12.64 13.50
CA TYR A 54 12.07 11.49 14.36
C TYR A 54 11.50 11.69 15.76
N ALA A 55 11.66 12.87 16.37
CA ALA A 55 11.13 13.12 17.71
C ALA A 55 9.61 12.93 17.80
N ASN A 56 8.88 13.32 16.75
CA ASN A 56 7.42 13.23 16.71
C ASN A 56 6.88 11.89 16.18
N ASN A 57 7.73 11.04 15.59
CA ASN A 57 7.31 9.77 15.00
C ASN A 57 8.08 8.56 15.56
N GLN A 58 8.80 8.71 16.66
CA GLN A 58 9.70 7.68 17.20
C GLN A 58 9.00 6.33 17.40
N GLY A 59 7.76 6.33 17.92
CA GLY A 59 6.98 5.11 18.14
C GLY A 59 6.49 4.39 16.87
N LEU A 60 6.64 5.01 15.70
CA LEU A 60 6.19 4.48 14.41
C LEU A 60 7.36 3.98 13.54
N MET A 61 8.61 4.28 13.91
CA MET A 61 9.79 4.02 13.06
C MET A 61 10.07 2.53 12.84
N ASP A 62 9.67 1.69 13.78
CA ASP A 62 9.81 0.23 13.67
C ASP A 62 8.64 -0.41 12.90
N TYR A 63 7.59 0.38 12.59
CA TYR A 63 6.30 -0.05 12.01
C TYR A 63 5.64 -1.13 12.89
N PRO A 64 5.08 -0.72 14.05
CA PRO A 64 4.47 -1.65 14.99
C PRO A 64 3.22 -2.34 14.41
N LEU A 65 2.99 -3.58 14.84
CA LEU A 65 1.84 -4.41 14.52
C LEU A 65 1.10 -4.79 15.82
N GLU A 66 -0.10 -5.34 15.71
CA GLU A 66 -0.99 -5.65 16.85
C GLU A 66 -0.38 -6.64 17.88
N ASP A 67 0.55 -7.51 17.47
CA ASP A 67 1.12 -8.59 18.29
C ASP A 67 2.39 -8.20 19.08
N ASN A 68 2.64 -6.92 19.37
CA ASN A 68 3.93 -6.41 19.88
C ASN A 68 5.15 -6.78 19.01
N LEU A 69 4.89 -7.12 17.74
CA LEU A 69 5.89 -7.31 16.71
C LEU A 69 5.93 -6.08 15.82
N SER A 70 7.03 -5.89 15.13
CA SER A 70 7.21 -4.80 14.19
C SER A 70 7.64 -5.34 12.82
N ILE A 71 7.46 -4.56 11.76
CA ILE A 71 8.02 -4.91 10.45
C ILE A 71 9.55 -4.98 10.54
N TYR A 72 10.15 -4.11 11.36
CA TYR A 72 11.58 -4.14 11.64
C TYR A 72 12.03 -5.51 12.17
N ASP A 73 11.29 -6.13 13.09
CA ASP A 73 11.62 -7.47 13.61
C ASP A 73 11.70 -8.51 12.49
N TYR A 74 10.69 -8.54 11.63
CA TYR A 74 10.64 -9.46 10.47
C TYR A 74 11.81 -9.29 9.51
N LEU A 75 12.38 -8.08 9.42
CA LEU A 75 13.46 -7.71 8.49
C LEU A 75 14.86 -7.68 9.14
N SER A 76 14.99 -7.73 10.46
CA SER A 76 16.26 -7.59 11.17
C SER A 76 16.77 -8.90 11.78
N LEU A 77 15.91 -9.63 12.49
CA LEU A 77 16.36 -10.67 13.43
C LEU A 77 16.82 -11.97 12.75
N ASN A 78 16.54 -12.19 11.46
CA ASN A 78 16.89 -13.43 10.74
C ASN A 78 16.43 -14.73 11.44
N ILE A 79 15.44 -14.64 12.34
CA ILE A 79 14.94 -15.75 13.15
C ILE A 79 13.69 -16.41 12.58
N TYR A 80 13.09 -15.87 11.52
CA TYR A 80 11.76 -16.30 11.08
C TYR A 80 11.77 -17.51 10.13
N GLN A 81 12.94 -17.92 9.64
CA GLN A 81 13.10 -19.16 8.86
C GLN A 81 13.34 -20.38 9.76
N THR A 82 12.51 -20.58 10.80
CA THR A 82 12.64 -21.68 11.79
C THR A 82 12.00 -22.99 11.32
N ALA A 83 10.99 -22.93 10.44
CA ALA A 83 10.26 -24.10 9.99
C ALA A 83 11.09 -25.05 9.10
N ASN A 84 12.09 -24.53 8.37
CA ASN A 84 12.95 -25.33 7.51
C ASN A 84 14.36 -25.43 8.10
N LYS A 85 14.59 -26.43 8.95
CA LYS A 85 15.92 -26.73 9.54
C LYS A 85 17.01 -27.00 8.48
N LYS A 86 16.64 -27.27 7.23
CA LYS A 86 17.56 -27.50 6.09
C LYS A 86 17.81 -26.24 5.26
N PHE A 87 17.27 -25.08 5.63
CA PHE A 87 17.51 -23.83 4.92
C PHE A 87 18.97 -23.39 5.07
N LYS A 88 19.73 -23.45 3.98
CA LYS A 88 21.17 -23.14 3.93
C LYS A 88 21.49 -21.68 3.62
N GLY A 89 20.48 -20.83 3.43
CA GLY A 89 20.66 -19.42 3.10
C GLY A 89 21.08 -18.57 4.30
N LYS A 90 21.88 -17.52 4.03
CA LYS A 90 22.27 -16.51 5.03
C LYS A 90 21.15 -15.51 5.34
N LEU A 91 20.29 -15.21 4.36
CA LEU A 91 19.10 -14.36 4.51
C LEU A 91 17.93 -15.21 5.00
N LYS A 92 17.51 -15.01 6.25
CA LYS A 92 16.44 -15.75 6.93
C LYS A 92 15.29 -14.85 7.38
N GLN A 93 15.27 -13.62 6.89
CA GLN A 93 14.21 -12.65 7.18
C GLN A 93 12.90 -13.05 6.53
N ALA A 94 11.80 -12.64 7.14
CA ALA A 94 10.47 -12.93 6.65
C ALA A 94 10.00 -11.87 5.64
N PHE A 95 10.75 -11.64 4.54
CA PHE A 95 10.41 -10.61 3.54
C PHE A 95 8.97 -10.71 3.03
N LYS A 96 8.50 -11.94 2.75
CA LYS A 96 7.12 -12.17 2.30
C LYS A 96 6.09 -11.76 3.36
N THR A 97 6.32 -12.13 4.62
CA THR A 97 5.40 -11.79 5.72
C THR A 97 5.46 -10.31 6.04
N ALA A 98 6.65 -9.72 6.07
CA ALA A 98 6.86 -8.29 6.23
C ALA A 98 6.08 -7.51 5.16
N GLY A 99 6.27 -7.84 3.87
CA GLY A 99 5.56 -7.18 2.78
C GLY A 99 4.04 -7.35 2.85
N ALA A 100 3.54 -8.50 3.32
CA ALA A 100 2.11 -8.73 3.48
C ALA A 100 1.49 -7.99 4.69
N LYS A 101 2.25 -7.81 5.78
CA LYS A 101 1.81 -7.11 6.98
C LYS A 101 2.07 -5.61 6.94
N MET A 102 2.95 -5.14 6.05
CA MET A 102 3.31 -3.75 5.92
C MET A 102 2.21 -2.98 5.19
N ASN A 103 1.45 -2.17 5.93
CA ASN A 103 0.38 -1.34 5.40
C ASN A 103 0.86 0.12 5.26
N LEU A 104 1.76 0.38 4.30
CA LEU A 104 2.28 1.74 4.02
C LEU A 104 1.24 2.66 3.38
N ILE A 105 0.41 2.09 2.53
CA ILE A 105 -0.69 2.74 1.83
C ILE A 105 -1.90 1.90 2.21
N ASN A 106 -2.92 2.51 2.82
CA ASN A 106 -4.16 1.80 3.18
C ASN A 106 -4.66 1.01 1.97
N ASN A 107 -4.52 -0.31 2.02
CA ASN A 107 -4.80 -1.20 0.91
C ASN A 107 -6.30 -1.55 0.86
N ASP A 108 -7.14 -0.51 0.83
CA ASP A 108 -8.60 -0.64 0.74
C ASP A 108 -9.02 -0.79 -0.74
N MET A 109 -8.17 -1.42 -1.55
CA MET A 109 -8.42 -1.60 -2.99
C MET A 109 -9.12 -2.93 -3.22
N ILE A 110 -10.25 -2.86 -3.91
CA ILE A 110 -11.03 -4.01 -4.37
C ILE A 110 -10.91 -4.11 -5.89
N GLY A 111 -10.67 -5.33 -6.36
CA GLY A 111 -10.63 -5.63 -7.79
C GLY A 111 -12.04 -5.82 -8.31
N ILE A 112 -12.48 -4.97 -9.23
CA ILE A 112 -13.75 -5.11 -9.96
C ILE A 112 -13.48 -5.65 -11.35
N LEU A 113 -14.26 -6.62 -11.78
CA LEU A 113 -14.29 -7.05 -13.18
C LEU A 113 -15.18 -6.12 -14.00
N VAL A 114 -14.62 -5.49 -15.03
CA VAL A 114 -15.34 -4.52 -15.86
C VAL A 114 -15.84 -5.21 -17.14
N PRO A 115 -17.16 -5.18 -17.42
CA PRO A 115 -17.73 -5.79 -18.62
C PRO A 115 -17.50 -4.88 -19.83
N TYR A 116 -16.34 -5.02 -20.47
CA TYR A 116 -16.07 -4.36 -21.74
C TYR A 116 -15.43 -5.30 -22.77
N GLY A 117 -15.80 -5.14 -24.04
CA GLY A 117 -15.20 -5.90 -25.14
C GLY A 117 -15.39 -7.41 -24.98
N GLU A 118 -14.30 -8.17 -24.98
CA GLU A 118 -14.36 -9.63 -24.84
C GLU A 118 -14.78 -10.10 -23.44
N ALA A 119 -14.67 -9.25 -22.41
CA ALA A 119 -15.06 -9.62 -21.06
C ALA A 119 -16.57 -9.75 -20.88
N GLU A 120 -17.39 -9.02 -21.63
CA GLU A 120 -18.86 -9.08 -21.50
C GLU A 120 -19.39 -10.52 -21.64
N LYS A 121 -18.95 -11.23 -22.69
CA LYS A 121 -19.34 -12.62 -22.95
C LYS A 121 -18.78 -13.58 -21.91
N LYS A 122 -17.54 -13.36 -21.47
CA LYS A 122 -16.86 -14.20 -20.49
C LYS A 122 -17.47 -14.06 -19.10
N LEU A 123 -17.88 -12.85 -18.72
CA LEU A 123 -18.55 -12.57 -17.45
C LEU A 123 -19.96 -13.15 -17.45
N ALA A 124 -20.74 -12.99 -18.52
CA ALA A 124 -22.06 -13.61 -18.64
C ALA A 124 -21.98 -15.14 -18.51
N TYR A 125 -21.00 -15.78 -19.14
CA TYR A 125 -20.78 -17.22 -18.99
C TYR A 125 -20.32 -17.62 -17.58
N LEU A 126 -19.47 -16.80 -16.94
CA LEU A 126 -19.05 -17.01 -15.56
C LEU A 126 -20.25 -16.91 -14.58
N GLU A 127 -21.15 -15.95 -14.80
CA GLU A 127 -22.39 -15.80 -14.02
C GLU A 127 -23.30 -17.02 -14.20
N GLU A 128 -23.51 -17.48 -15.44
CA GLU A 128 -24.30 -18.68 -15.73
C GLU A 128 -23.76 -19.91 -15.01
N LEU A 129 -22.44 -20.12 -15.04
CA LEU A 129 -21.78 -21.19 -14.28
C LEU A 129 -21.99 -21.03 -12.77
N GLY A 130 -21.88 -19.80 -12.25
CA GLY A 130 -22.06 -19.49 -10.83
C GLY A 130 -23.49 -19.72 -10.31
N MET A 131 -24.49 -19.70 -11.18
CA MET A 131 -25.89 -19.99 -10.83
C MET A 131 -26.21 -21.48 -10.77
N SER A 132 -25.30 -22.36 -11.19
CA SER A 132 -25.50 -23.81 -11.11
C SER A 132 -25.44 -24.30 -9.65
N HIS A 133 -26.45 -25.05 -9.21
CA HIS A 133 -26.48 -25.65 -7.87
C HIS A 133 -25.51 -26.84 -7.69
N PHE A 134 -24.96 -27.36 -8.79
CA PHE A 134 -24.02 -28.48 -8.78
C PHE A 134 -22.87 -28.18 -9.73
N LEU A 135 -21.70 -27.83 -9.17
CA LEU A 135 -20.47 -27.63 -9.91
C LEU A 135 -19.65 -28.93 -9.91
N SER A 136 -19.28 -29.39 -11.11
CA SER A 136 -18.36 -30.49 -11.32
C SER A 136 -16.90 -30.04 -11.19
N ALA A 137 -15.98 -31.00 -11.12
CA ALA A 137 -14.54 -30.70 -11.13
C ALA A 137 -14.11 -29.98 -12.43
N GLU A 138 -14.77 -30.26 -13.55
CA GLU A 138 -14.52 -29.60 -14.83
C GLU A 138 -15.00 -28.14 -14.80
N ASP A 139 -16.15 -27.87 -14.18
CA ASP A 139 -16.66 -26.49 -14.01
C ASP A 139 -15.69 -25.63 -13.20
N TYR A 140 -15.09 -26.17 -12.15
CA TYR A 140 -14.05 -25.46 -11.39
C TYR A 140 -12.80 -25.14 -12.23
N GLN A 141 -12.40 -26.03 -13.14
CA GLN A 141 -11.29 -25.75 -14.06
C GLN A 141 -11.67 -24.64 -15.05
N THR A 142 -12.89 -24.68 -15.58
CA THR A 142 -13.43 -23.66 -16.48
C THR A 142 -13.50 -22.31 -15.80
N ILE A 143 -14.08 -22.23 -14.59
CA ILE A 143 -14.14 -21.01 -13.77
C ILE A 143 -12.73 -20.46 -13.54
N LYS A 144 -11.77 -21.31 -13.18
CA LYS A 144 -10.38 -20.89 -12.95
C LYS A 144 -9.71 -20.34 -14.22
N SER A 145 -9.97 -20.95 -15.38
CA SER A 145 -9.47 -20.46 -16.66
C SER A 145 -10.08 -19.10 -17.00
N LEU A 146 -11.41 -18.98 -16.87
CA LEU A 146 -12.14 -17.73 -17.12
C LEU A 146 -11.64 -16.60 -16.22
N LEU A 147 -11.49 -16.84 -14.92
CA LEU A 147 -10.96 -15.84 -13.98
C LEU A 147 -9.54 -15.40 -14.36
N LYS A 148 -8.71 -16.30 -14.88
CA LYS A 148 -7.36 -15.98 -15.35
C LYS A 148 -7.40 -15.13 -16.63
N GLU A 149 -8.30 -15.44 -17.55
CA GLU A 149 -8.51 -14.67 -18.78
C GLU A 149 -9.16 -13.30 -18.53
N LEU A 150 -9.91 -13.18 -17.44
CA LEU A 150 -10.56 -11.95 -17.00
C LEU A 150 -9.62 -11.02 -16.20
N GLN A 151 -8.43 -11.47 -15.80
CA GLN A 151 -7.45 -10.64 -15.08
C GLN A 151 -7.15 -9.29 -15.77
N PRO A 152 -6.96 -9.19 -17.10
CA PRO A 152 -6.71 -7.92 -17.76
C PRO A 152 -7.88 -6.92 -17.69
N PHE A 153 -9.07 -7.41 -17.38
CA PHE A 153 -10.31 -6.63 -17.25
C PHE A 153 -10.62 -6.28 -15.78
N THR A 154 -9.68 -6.56 -14.87
CA THR A 154 -9.80 -6.19 -13.46
C THR A 154 -9.27 -4.77 -13.25
N VAL A 155 -10.10 -3.90 -12.70
CA VAL A 155 -9.72 -2.56 -12.26
C VAL A 155 -9.74 -2.52 -10.74
N ASN A 156 -8.68 -1.99 -10.15
CA ASN A 156 -8.63 -1.79 -8.71
C ASN A 156 -9.28 -0.45 -8.38
N VAL A 157 -10.35 -0.49 -7.61
CA VAL A 157 -11.08 0.68 -7.11
C VAL A 157 -11.05 0.65 -5.60
N ARG A 158 -11.20 1.78 -4.94
CA ARG A 158 -11.22 1.83 -3.47
C ARG A 158 -12.57 1.36 -2.94
N GLU A 159 -12.59 0.66 -1.82
CA GLU A 159 -13.81 0.13 -1.21
C GLU A 159 -14.85 1.23 -0.89
N ASN A 160 -14.38 2.40 -0.45
CA ASN A 160 -15.21 3.60 -0.20
C ASN A 160 -15.15 4.61 -1.36
N ASP A 161 -15.07 4.13 -2.60
CA ASP A 161 -15.11 5.00 -3.77
C ASP A 161 -16.57 5.41 -4.06
N PRO A 162 -16.85 6.70 -4.35
CA PRO A 162 -18.21 7.17 -4.68
C PRO A 162 -18.88 6.40 -5.81
N LEU A 163 -18.11 5.73 -6.68
CA LEU A 163 -18.63 4.85 -7.73
C LEU A 163 -19.49 3.68 -7.20
N PHE A 164 -19.42 3.36 -5.91
CA PHE A 164 -20.18 2.28 -5.27
C PHE A 164 -21.39 2.75 -4.44
N GLU A 165 -21.60 4.07 -4.29
CA GLU A 165 -22.70 4.62 -3.47
C GLU A 165 -24.00 4.87 -4.25
N THR A 166 -24.12 4.39 -5.49
CA THR A 166 -25.31 4.56 -6.36
C THR A 166 -26.26 3.38 -6.36
#